data_AF-A0A126QK54-F1
#
_entry.id   AF-A0A126QK54-F1
#
_cell.length_a   1.000
_cell.length_b   1.000
_cell.length_c   1.000
_cell.angle_alpha   90.00
_cell.angle_beta   90.00
_cell.angle_gamma   90.00
#
_symmetry.space_group_name_H-M   'P 1'
#
loop_
_entity.id
_entity.type
_entity.pdbx_description
1 polymer ?
#
loop_
_entity_poly.entity_id
_entity_poly.type
_entity_poly.pdbx_seq_one_letter_code
_entity_poly.pdbx_strand_id
1 'polypeptide(L)'
;MSKRMVGGHDGNDPILNVNLPNDFGQDIDVTGHLIGEEMYFDDGTGMLTMEKLYRGEDGKLAYGIISAIGHARERRAYRVEEREESCIVTNGSLSLEFSYDQLFELLAVAMESEKESTGSQVSEQVRRRLAANE
;
A
#
# COMPACT_ATOMS: atom_id res chain seq x y z
N MET A 1 13.72 11.98 -9.52
CA MET A 1 14.78 11.20 -8.84
C MET A 1 14.49 9.72 -9.04
N SER A 2 15.52 8.88 -9.07
CA SER A 2 15.51 7.55 -9.69
C SER A 2 14.58 6.55 -8.95
N LYS A 3 13.49 6.14 -9.59
CA LYS A 3 12.60 5.05 -9.11
C LYS A 3 13.32 3.73 -9.41
N ARG A 4 14.10 3.21 -8.45
CA ARG A 4 14.64 1.85 -8.56
C ARG A 4 13.53 0.88 -8.20
N MET A 5 12.78 0.43 -9.21
CA MET A 5 11.90 -0.73 -9.06
C MET A 5 12.78 -1.96 -8.86
N VAL A 6 12.77 -2.53 -7.68
CA VAL A 6 13.38 -3.84 -7.39
C VAL A 6 12.22 -4.78 -7.14
N GLY A 7 11.92 -5.66 -8.11
CA GLY A 7 10.88 -6.66 -7.89
C GLY A 7 10.40 -7.37 -9.15
N GLY A 8 11.28 -8.15 -9.79
CA GLY A 8 10.83 -9.26 -10.62
C GLY A 8 10.77 -10.51 -9.76
N HIS A 9 9.57 -10.98 -9.40
CA HIS A 9 9.36 -12.27 -8.72
C HIS A 9 9.01 -13.31 -9.79
N ASP A 10 10.02 -14.05 -10.26
CA ASP A 10 9.92 -15.02 -11.35
C ASP A 10 9.34 -16.36 -10.85
N GLY A 11 8.10 -16.39 -10.35
CA GLY A 11 7.25 -17.60 -10.20
C GLY A 11 7.84 -18.82 -9.47
N ASN A 12 9.04 -18.72 -8.91
CA ASN A 12 9.87 -19.79 -8.36
C ASN A 12 10.37 -19.42 -6.95
N ASP A 13 9.82 -18.34 -6.40
CA ASP A 13 10.05 -17.96 -5.02
C ASP A 13 9.55 -19.06 -4.09
N PRO A 14 10.21 -19.30 -2.94
CA PRO A 14 9.80 -20.34 -2.02
C PRO A 14 8.39 -20.08 -1.47
N ILE A 15 7.64 -21.15 -1.22
CA ILE A 15 6.42 -21.08 -0.42
C ILE A 15 6.83 -20.77 1.02
N LEU A 16 6.24 -19.73 1.58
CA LEU A 16 6.48 -19.27 2.94
C LEU A 16 5.19 -19.41 3.74
N ASN A 17 5.31 -19.81 5.01
CA ASN A 17 4.25 -19.62 5.99
C ASN A 17 4.52 -18.32 6.74
N VAL A 18 3.67 -17.32 6.52
CA VAL A 18 3.85 -15.95 6.98
C VAL A 18 2.63 -15.52 7.77
N ASN A 19 2.89 -14.96 8.95
CA ASN A 19 1.91 -14.20 9.71
C ASN A 19 2.09 -12.71 9.40
N LEU A 20 1.02 -12.04 8.99
CA LEU A 20 0.97 -10.60 8.73
C LEU A 20 0.25 -9.91 9.90
N PRO A 21 0.97 -9.20 10.78
CA PRO A 21 0.35 -8.54 11.91
C PRO A 21 -0.53 -7.37 11.48
N ASN A 22 -1.64 -7.16 12.18
CA ASN A 22 -2.60 -6.13 11.81
C ASN A 22 -3.11 -5.34 13.02
N ASP A 23 -2.76 -4.06 13.09
CA ASP A 23 -3.15 -3.21 14.22
C ASP A 23 -4.63 -2.74 14.13
N PHE A 24 -5.31 -2.96 12.99
CA PHE A 24 -6.70 -2.53 12.73
C PHE A 24 -7.66 -3.70 12.48
N GLY A 25 -7.24 -4.92 12.76
CA GLY A 25 -7.99 -6.11 12.44
C GLY A 25 -7.49 -7.32 13.20
N GLN A 26 -7.58 -8.49 12.56
CA GLN A 26 -6.88 -9.69 13.02
C GLN A 26 -5.63 -9.90 12.18
N ASP A 27 -4.63 -10.54 12.78
CA ASP A 27 -3.46 -11.01 12.04
C ASP A 27 -3.91 -11.96 10.93
N ILE A 28 -3.22 -11.89 9.78
CA ILE A 28 -3.54 -12.71 8.61
C ILE A 28 -2.42 -13.70 8.37
N ASP A 29 -2.74 -14.98 8.52
CA ASP A 29 -1.84 -16.07 8.15
C ASP A 29 -2.00 -16.42 6.67
N VAL A 30 -0.87 -16.55 5.98
CA VAL A 30 -0.80 -16.98 4.58
C VAL A 30 0.30 -18.03 4.42
N THR A 31 -0.02 -19.12 3.73
CA THR A 31 0.98 -20.02 3.15
C THR A 31 0.97 -19.80 1.65
N GLY A 32 2.09 -19.32 1.10
CA GLY A 32 2.13 -18.91 -0.31
C GLY A 32 3.43 -18.27 -0.76
N HIS A 33 3.45 -17.78 -1.98
CA HIS A 33 4.61 -17.15 -2.62
C HIS A 33 4.58 -15.64 -2.40
N LEU A 34 5.72 -15.04 -2.09
CA LEU A 34 5.91 -13.59 -2.24
C LEU A 34 5.90 -13.27 -3.74
N ILE A 35 5.07 -12.34 -4.18
CA ILE A 35 4.95 -11.95 -5.60
C ILE A 35 5.18 -10.45 -5.82
N GLY A 36 5.27 -9.68 -4.74
CA GLY A 36 5.58 -8.26 -4.79
C GLY A 36 6.11 -7.78 -3.46
N GLU A 37 7.14 -6.94 -3.50
CA GLU A 37 7.69 -6.25 -2.35
C GLU A 37 8.14 -4.87 -2.80
N GLU A 38 7.76 -3.84 -2.06
CA GLU A 38 8.18 -2.47 -2.32
C GLU A 38 8.55 -1.81 -0.98
N MET A 39 9.55 -0.95 -0.99
CA MET A 39 9.93 -0.13 0.15
C MET A 39 10.17 1.28 -0.34
N TYR A 40 9.49 2.24 0.26
CA TYR A 40 9.67 3.65 -0.04
C TYR A 40 9.80 4.48 1.23
N PHE A 41 10.63 5.52 1.14
CA PHE A 41 10.84 6.49 2.20
C PHE A 41 10.39 7.86 1.71
N ASP A 42 9.56 8.53 2.52
CA ASP A 42 9.14 9.90 2.28
C ASP A 42 10.07 10.86 3.04
N ASP A 43 10.94 11.56 2.31
CA ASP A 43 11.88 12.54 2.87
C ASP A 43 11.18 13.73 3.55
N GLY A 44 9.94 14.04 3.19
CA GLY A 44 9.17 15.15 3.74
C GLY A 44 8.56 14.84 5.10
N THR A 45 8.07 13.62 5.29
CA THR A 45 7.47 13.19 6.57
C THR A 45 8.44 12.37 7.43
N GLY A 46 9.49 11.80 6.84
CA GLY A 46 10.37 10.82 7.48
C GLY A 46 9.73 9.43 7.63
N MET A 47 8.64 9.16 6.91
CA MET A 47 7.92 7.90 6.97
C MET A 47 8.57 6.85 6.06
N LEU A 48 8.91 5.70 6.65
CA LEU A 48 9.31 4.51 5.91
C LEU A 48 8.12 3.57 5.79
N THR A 49 7.76 3.19 4.57
CA THR A 49 6.72 2.20 4.31
C THR A 49 7.31 0.99 3.58
N MET A 50 6.97 -0.21 4.06
CA MET A 50 7.26 -1.48 3.41
C MET A 50 5.94 -2.19 3.09
N GLU A 51 5.82 -2.67 1.87
CA GLU A 51 4.64 -3.37 1.37
C GLU A 51 5.05 -4.74 0.84
N LYS A 52 4.26 -5.77 1.15
CA LYS A 52 4.47 -7.13 0.65
C LYS A 52 3.16 -7.72 0.17
N LEU A 53 3.19 -8.34 -1.00
CA LEU A 53 2.06 -9.02 -1.61
C LEU A 53 2.38 -10.50 -1.79
N TYR A 54 1.54 -11.36 -1.24
CA TYR A 54 1.65 -12.80 -1.32
C TYR A 54 0.49 -13.38 -2.11
N ARG A 55 0.76 -14.43 -2.89
CA ARG A 55 -0.26 -15.31 -3.47
C ARG A 55 -0.33 -16.58 -2.64
N GLY A 56 -1.44 -16.78 -1.93
CA GLY A 56 -1.70 -17.98 -1.15
C GLY A 56 -1.89 -19.23 -2.01
N GLU A 57 -1.66 -20.40 -1.43
CA GLU A 57 -1.93 -21.70 -2.09
C GLU A 57 -3.41 -21.88 -2.46
N ASP A 58 -4.31 -21.16 -1.78
CA ASP A 58 -5.74 -21.11 -2.11
C ASP A 58 -6.08 -20.13 -3.26
N GLY A 59 -5.06 -19.56 -3.90
CA GLY A 59 -5.18 -18.60 -4.99
C GLY A 59 -5.49 -17.16 -4.56
N LYS A 60 -5.77 -16.91 -3.27
CA LYS A 60 -6.10 -15.58 -2.76
C LYS A 60 -4.85 -14.74 -2.53
N LEU A 61 -5.03 -13.43 -2.49
CA LEU A 61 -3.96 -12.50 -2.14
C LEU A 61 -3.92 -12.24 -0.65
N ALA A 62 -2.72 -12.05 -0.11
CA ALA A 62 -2.50 -11.43 1.19
C ALA A 62 -1.56 -10.24 1.02
N TYR A 63 -1.97 -9.08 1.52
CA TYR A 63 -1.24 -7.82 1.41
C TYR A 63 -0.91 -7.29 2.80
N GLY A 64 0.36 -7.00 3.04
CA GLY A 64 0.86 -6.45 4.30
C GLY A 64 1.55 -5.12 4.08
N ILE A 65 1.24 -4.15 4.94
CA ILE A 65 1.82 -2.80 4.94
C ILE A 65 2.38 -2.54 6.32
N ILE A 66 3.61 -2.05 6.38
CA ILE A 66 4.24 -1.55 7.61
C ILE A 66 4.70 -0.13 7.33
N SER A 67 4.14 0.83 8.08
CA SER A 67 4.58 2.23 8.03
C SER A 67 5.19 2.61 9.38
N ALA A 68 6.33 3.31 9.36
CA ALA A 68 7.04 3.69 10.56
C ALA A 68 7.59 5.12 10.47
N ILE A 69 7.48 5.85 11.58
CA ILE A 69 8.06 7.18 11.77
C ILE A 69 8.64 7.29 13.19
N GLY A 70 9.95 7.51 13.29
CA GLY A 70 10.66 7.51 14.58
C GLY A 70 10.44 6.20 15.36
N HIS A 71 9.77 6.29 16.51
CA HIS A 71 9.42 5.12 17.34
C HIS A 71 7.99 4.61 17.10
N ALA A 72 7.17 5.32 16.33
CA ALA A 72 5.81 4.89 16.00
C ALA A 72 5.85 3.94 14.80
N ARG A 73 5.06 2.86 14.88
CA ARG A 73 4.87 1.90 13.81
C ARG A 73 3.40 1.54 13.71
N GLU A 74 2.91 1.49 12.48
CA GLU A 74 1.58 1.06 12.11
C GLU A 74 1.69 -0.16 11.17
N ARG A 75 0.85 -1.16 11.37
CA ARG A 75 0.77 -2.36 10.52
C ARG A 75 -0.65 -2.61 10.08
N ARG A 76 -0.82 -2.89 8.79
CA ARG A 76 -2.10 -3.26 8.19
C ARG A 76 -1.92 -4.54 7.39
N ALA A 77 -2.92 -5.41 7.47
CA ALA A 77 -2.97 -6.61 6.65
C ALA A 77 -4.36 -6.77 6.03
N TYR A 78 -4.40 -7.25 4.79
CA TYR A 78 -5.62 -7.53 4.05
C TYR A 78 -5.52 -8.86 3.31
N ARG A 79 -6.62 -9.60 3.22
CA ARG A 79 -6.77 -10.74 2.32
C ARG A 79 -7.77 -10.37 1.23
N VAL A 80 -7.44 -10.67 -0.02
CA VAL A 80 -8.28 -10.37 -1.18
C VAL A 80 -8.67 -11.65 -1.90
N GLU A 81 -9.97 -11.86 -2.03
CA GLU A 81 -10.57 -12.91 -2.87
C GLU A 81 -11.06 -12.26 -4.16
N GLU A 82 -10.39 -12.57 -5.26
CA GLU A 82 -10.75 -12.08 -6.59
C GLU A 82 -11.94 -12.88 -7.14
N ARG A 83 -12.88 -12.17 -7.75
CA ARG A 83 -14.03 -12.73 -8.50
C ARG A 83 -14.02 -12.16 -9.92
N GLU A 84 -15.02 -12.54 -10.71
CA GLU A 84 -15.12 -12.13 -12.12
C GLU A 84 -15.27 -10.61 -12.28
N GLU A 85 -16.14 -9.97 -11.49
CA GLU A 85 -16.46 -8.53 -11.60
C GLU A 85 -16.26 -7.76 -10.28
N SER A 86 -15.86 -8.45 -9.22
CA SER A 86 -15.69 -7.89 -7.88
C SER A 86 -14.52 -8.53 -7.14
N CYS A 87 -14.20 -8.01 -5.97
CA CYS A 87 -13.37 -8.72 -5.01
C CYS A 87 -13.91 -8.53 -3.59
N ILE A 88 -13.61 -9.51 -2.73
CA ILE A 88 -13.82 -9.38 -1.28
C ILE A 88 -12.49 -9.06 -0.63
N VAL A 89 -12.43 -7.95 0.10
CA VAL A 89 -11.28 -7.54 0.89
C VAL A 89 -11.64 -7.67 2.37
N THR A 90 -10.81 -8.37 3.14
CA THR A 90 -10.98 -8.49 4.59
C THR A 90 -9.70 -8.12 5.33
N ASN A 91 -9.84 -7.45 6.47
CA ASN A 91 -8.75 -7.24 7.42
C ASN A 91 -8.80 -8.21 8.61
N GLY A 92 -9.61 -9.28 8.51
CA GLY A 92 -9.84 -10.26 9.57
C GLY A 92 -10.93 -9.87 10.58
N SER A 93 -11.23 -8.57 10.75
CA SER A 93 -12.33 -8.10 11.61
C SER A 93 -13.54 -7.62 10.81
N LEU A 94 -13.32 -7.05 9.62
CA LEU A 94 -14.32 -6.57 8.70
C LEU A 94 -14.02 -7.09 7.30
N SER A 95 -15.08 -7.44 6.58
CA SER A 95 -15.03 -7.85 5.17
C SER A 95 -15.95 -6.97 4.35
N LEU A 96 -15.44 -6.48 3.22
CA LEU A 96 -16.18 -5.64 2.28
C LEU A 96 -16.05 -6.25 0.88
N GLU A 97 -17.11 -6.14 0.09
CA GLU A 97 -17.10 -6.48 -1.32
C GLU A 97 -17.15 -5.19 -2.14
N PHE A 98 -16.27 -5.09 -3.13
CA PHE A 98 -16.20 -3.96 -4.06
C PHE A 98 -16.27 -4.48 -5.50
N SER A 99 -17.05 -3.82 -6.35
CA SER A 99 -16.91 -4.03 -7.79
C SER A 99 -15.60 -3.40 -8.29
N TYR A 100 -15.04 -3.93 -9.38
CA TYR A 100 -13.82 -3.35 -9.94
C TYR A 100 -14.05 -1.90 -10.42
N ASP A 101 -15.24 -1.58 -10.91
CA ASP A 101 -15.62 -0.21 -11.27
C ASP A 101 -15.51 0.74 -10.07
N GLN A 102 -16.04 0.34 -8.90
CA GLN A 102 -15.92 1.12 -7.66
C GLN A 102 -14.45 1.29 -7.24
N LEU A 103 -13.62 0.25 -7.38
CA LEU A 103 -12.19 0.36 -7.07
C LEU A 103 -11.47 1.32 -8.01
N PHE A 104 -11.80 1.31 -9.31
CA PHE A 104 -11.25 2.25 -10.27
C PHE A 104 -11.69 3.70 -9.98
N GLU A 105 -12.95 3.91 -9.61
CA GLU A 105 -13.44 5.23 -9.19
C GLU A 105 -12.70 5.74 -7.95
N LEU A 106 -12.56 4.90 -6.91
CA LEU A 106 -11.84 5.26 -5.68
C LEU A 106 -10.36 5.55 -5.96
N LEU A 107 -9.73 4.77 -6.83
CA LEU A 107 -8.36 5.01 -7.26
C LEU A 107 -8.23 6.35 -8.00
N ALA A 108 -9.15 6.66 -8.92
CA ALA A 108 -9.15 7.93 -9.63
C ALA A 108 -9.25 9.12 -8.66
N VAL A 109 -10.17 9.05 -7.70
CA VAL A 109 -10.32 10.09 -6.66
C VAL A 109 -9.05 10.23 -5.81
N ALA A 110 -8.43 9.11 -5.41
CA ALA A 110 -7.18 9.14 -4.65
C ALA A 110 -6.04 9.82 -5.44
N MET A 111 -5.88 9.47 -6.72
CA MET A 111 -4.86 10.06 -7.60
C MET A 111 -5.07 11.55 -7.85
N GLU A 112 -6.33 12.02 -7.92
CA GLU A 112 -6.65 13.44 -8.04
C GLU A 112 -6.31 14.22 -6.76
N SER A 113 -6.60 13.65 -5.59
CA SER A 113 -6.29 14.25 -4.30
C SER A 113 -4.77 14.45 -4.08
N GLU A 114 -3.95 13.51 -4.53
CA GLU A 114 -2.48 13.64 -4.46
C GLU A 114 -1.95 14.77 -5.36
N LYS A 115 -2.55 14.96 -6.55
CA LYS A 115 -2.19 16.06 -7.47
C LYS A 115 -2.54 17.43 -6.88
N GLU A 116 -3.70 17.55 -6.22
CA GLU A 116 -4.10 18.80 -5.60
C GLU A 116 -3.20 19.16 -4.41
N SER A 117 -2.82 18.16 -3.61
CA SER A 117 -1.94 18.33 -2.45
C SER A 117 -0.52 18.79 -2.85
N THR A 118 0.06 18.18 -3.90
CA THR A 118 1.36 18.57 -4.43
C THR A 118 1.32 19.94 -5.12
N GLY A 119 0.27 20.24 -5.87
CA GLY A 119 0.06 21.56 -6.50
C GLY A 119 -0.05 22.70 -5.48
N SER A 120 -0.77 22.45 -4.37
CA SER A 120 -0.91 23.42 -3.27
C SER A 120 0.44 23.72 -2.60
N GLN A 121 1.23 22.70 -2.25
CA GLN A 121 2.57 22.88 -1.65
C GLN A 121 3.53 23.67 -2.54
N VAL A 122 3.54 23.41 -3.85
CA VAL A 122 4.40 24.16 -4.80
C VAL A 122 3.98 25.63 -4.86
N SER A 123 2.68 25.92 -4.91
CA SER A 123 2.17 27.28 -4.94
C SER A 123 2.54 28.08 -3.67
N GLU A 124 2.54 27.42 -2.52
CA GLU A 124 2.89 28.02 -1.24
C GLU A 124 4.40 28.29 -1.13
N GLN A 125 5.24 27.35 -1.58
CA GLN A 125 6.69 27.53 -1.64
C GLN A 125 7.09 28.68 -2.58
N VAL A 126 6.43 28.81 -3.73
CA VAL A 126 6.65 29.93 -4.66
C VAL A 126 6.24 31.26 -4.02
N ARG A 127 5.09 31.32 -3.34
CA ARG A 127 4.67 32.52 -2.59
C ARG A 127 5.65 32.92 -1.50
N ARG A 128 6.15 31.97 -0.71
CA ARG A 128 7.14 32.25 0.36
C ARG A 128 8.47 32.75 -0.21
N ARG A 129 8.95 32.20 -1.33
CA ARG A 129 10.18 32.68 -1.98
C ARG A 129 10.04 34.09 -2.56
N LEU A 130 8.87 34.43 -3.09
CA LEU A 130 8.61 35.78 -3.56
C LEU A 130 8.57 36.79 -2.41
N ALA A 131 7.96 36.44 -1.27
CA ALA A 131 7.89 37.30 -0.09
C ALA A 131 9.22 37.45 0.69
N ALA A 132 10.16 36.50 0.55
CA ALA A 132 11.46 36.54 1.21
C ALA A 132 12.53 37.33 0.43
N ASN A 133 12.21 37.80 -0.78
CA ASN A 133 13.10 38.59 -1.64
C ASN A 133 12.67 40.08 -1.71
N GLU A 134 11.82 40.53 -0.78
CA GLU A 134 11.51 41.95 -0.54
C GLU A 134 12.29 42.52 0.64
#